data_AF-W1YIA5-F1
#
_entry.id   AF-W1YIA5-F1
#
_cell.length_a   1.000
_cell.length_b   1.000
_cell.length_c   1.000
_cell.angle_alpha   90.00
_cell.angle_beta   90.00
_cell.angle_gamma   90.00
#
_symmetry.space_group_name_H-M   'P 1'
#
loop_
_entity.id
_entity.type
_entity.pdbx_description
1 polymer ?
#
loop_
_entity_poly.entity_id
_entity_poly.type
_entity_poly.pdbx_seq_one_letter_code
_entity_poly.pdbx_strand_id
1 'polypeptide(L)' 'DLFTVEDKYTTAIETALGGSVNHVVTTTARAAAEGVKYLKSIQGGRVTFLPMDSVKGKPYDTPALHESCVIGT' A
#
# COMPACT_ATOMS: atom_id res chain seq x y z
N ASP A 1 2.13 7.03 9.75
CA ASP A 1 3.02 7.18 8.57
C ASP A 1 3.83 5.95 8.33
N LEU A 2 4.02 5.61 7.04
CA LEU A 2 4.76 4.44 6.59
C LEU A 2 5.97 4.80 5.73
N PHE A 3 5.89 5.88 4.96
CA PHE A 3 6.98 6.40 4.12
C PHE A 3 6.83 7.91 3.92
N THR A 4 7.92 8.57 3.54
CA THR A 4 7.95 10.00 3.19
C THR A 4 8.36 10.15 1.73
N VAL A 5 7.77 11.12 1.04
CA VAL A 5 8.03 11.39 -0.39
C VAL A 5 8.53 12.82 -0.52
N GLU A 6 9.50 13.04 -1.40
CA GLU A 6 9.90 14.40 -1.78
C GLU A 6 8.80 15.08 -2.61
N ASP A 7 8.53 16.37 -2.37
CA ASP A 7 7.40 17.10 -2.98
C ASP A 7 7.34 17.00 -4.51
N LYS A 8 8.50 16.96 -5.19
CA LYS A 8 8.60 16.81 -6.65
C LYS A 8 7.99 15.50 -7.18
N TYR A 9 7.83 14.47 -6.35
CA TYR A 9 7.30 13.16 -6.74
C TYR A 9 5.89 12.89 -6.20
N THR A 10 5.33 13.79 -5.38
CA THR A 10 4.04 13.58 -4.70
C THR A 10 2.92 13.24 -5.67
N THR A 11 2.71 14.06 -6.71
CA THR A 11 1.64 13.82 -7.70
C THR A 11 1.80 12.48 -8.43
N ALA A 12 3.03 12.10 -8.74
CA ALA A 12 3.31 10.82 -9.40
C ALA A 12 2.98 9.63 -8.49
N ILE A 13 3.40 9.69 -7.23
CA ILE A 13 3.12 8.65 -6.23
C ILE A 13 1.63 8.57 -5.90
N GLU A 14 0.95 9.71 -5.72
CA GLU A 14 -0.50 9.75 -5.49
C GLU A 14 -1.27 9.14 -6.64
N THR A 15 -0.88 9.46 -7.88
CA THR A 15 -1.50 8.91 -9.08
C THR A 15 -1.26 7.41 -9.19
N ALA A 16 -0.04 6.95 -8.91
CA ALA A 16 0.33 5.53 -8.97
C ALA A 16 -0.34 4.68 -7.88
N LEU A 17 -0.41 5.19 -6.64
CA LEU A 17 -1.05 4.48 -5.53
C LEU A 17 -2.58 4.56 -5.59
N GLY A 18 -3.12 5.69 -6.05
CA GLY A 18 -4.55 5.96 -6.08
C GLY A 18 -5.22 5.65 -4.75
N GLY A 19 -6.32 4.89 -4.79
CA GLY A 19 -7.04 4.47 -3.58
C GLY A 19 -6.25 3.58 -2.62
N SER A 20 -5.11 3.02 -3.06
CA SER A 20 -4.28 2.13 -2.24
C SER A 20 -3.52 2.85 -1.14
N VAL A 21 -3.37 4.18 -1.24
CA VAL A 21 -2.75 5.01 -0.19
C VAL A 21 -3.47 4.90 1.15
N ASN A 22 -4.77 4.57 1.13
CA ASN A 22 -5.61 4.41 2.31
C ASN A 22 -5.65 2.96 2.84
N HIS A 23 -4.80 2.07 2.34
CA HIS A 23 -4.73 0.70 2.84
C HIS A 23 -4.12 0.67 4.25
N VAL A 24 -4.71 -0.15 5.13
CA VAL A 24 -4.29 -0.25 6.52
C VAL A 24 -3.30 -1.40 6.67
N VAL A 25 -2.05 -1.08 6.99
CA VAL A 25 -1.01 -2.07 7.24
C VAL A 25 -1.16 -2.64 8.65
N THR A 26 -1.16 -3.97 8.79
CA THR A 26 -1.24 -4.65 10.09
C THR A 26 -0.06 -5.58 10.29
N THR A 27 0.29 -5.86 11.55
CA THR A 27 1.40 -6.76 11.86
C THR A 27 1.11 -8.21 11.46
N THR A 28 -0.13 -8.66 11.60
CA THR A 28 -0.55 -10.04 11.31
C THR A 28 -1.89 -10.13 10.60
N ALA A 29 -2.16 -11.28 9.97
CA ALA A 29 -3.46 -11.62 9.41
C ALA A 29 -4.57 -11.62 10.47
N ARG A 30 -4.26 -12.04 11.70
CA ARG A 30 -5.20 -12.03 12.81
C ARG A 30 -5.65 -10.62 13.17
N ALA A 31 -4.70 -9.69 13.28
CA ALA A 31 -5.01 -8.28 13.57
C ALA A 31 -5.88 -7.65 12.46
N ALA A 32 -5.61 -7.97 11.20
CA ALA A 32 -6.47 -7.55 10.09
C ALA A 32 -7.90 -8.10 10.22
N ALA A 33 -8.07 -9.38 10.55
CA ALA A 33 -9.38 -10.00 10.72
C ALA A 33 -10.18 -9.39 11.90
N GLU A 34 -9.51 -9.08 13.00
CA GLU A 34 -10.11 -8.39 14.15
C GLU A 34 -10.58 -6.97 13.74
N GLY A 35 -9.78 -6.23 12.98
CA GLY A 35 -10.15 -4.93 12.43
C GLY A 35 -11.36 -4.98 11.49
N VAL A 36 -11.42 -5.99 10.60
CA VAL A 36 -12.58 -6.22 9.73
C VAL A 36 -13.83 -6.52 10.56
N LYS A 37 -13.72 -7.34 11.60
CA LYS A 37 -14.86 -7.66 12.49
C LYS A 37 -15.36 -6.42 13.22
N TYR A 38 -14.44 -5.56 13.69
CA TYR A 38 -14.79 -4.31 14.33
C TYR A 38 -15.55 -3.38 13.37
N LEU A 39 -15.04 -3.14 12.17
CA LEU A 39 -15.71 -2.30 11.16
C LEU A 39 -17.12 -2.80 10.83
N LYS A 40 -17.31 -4.12 10.74
CA LYS A 40 -18.64 -4.71 10.53
C LYS A 40 -19.60 -4.42 11.69
N SER A 41 -19.14 -4.49 12.94
CA SER A 41 -19.99 -4.24 14.11
C SER A 41 -20.52 -2.81 14.19
N ILE A 42 -19.76 -1.84 13.67
CA ILE A 42 -20.13 -0.43 13.67
C ILE A 42 -20.65 0.08 12.32
N GLN A 43 -20.79 -0.80 11.32
CA GLN A 43 -21.11 -0.44 9.93
C GLN A 43 -20.16 0.64 9.35
N GLY A 44 -18.89 0.58 9.74
CA GLY A 44 -17.89 1.63 9.48
C GLY A 44 -17.32 1.65 8.06
N GLY A 45 -18.02 1.05 7.09
CA GLY A 45 -17.61 1.00 5.69
C GLY A 45 -16.64 -0.13 5.34
N ARG A 46 -15.91 0.06 4.23
CA ARG A 46 -14.98 -0.94 3.65
C ARG A 46 -13.58 -0.35 3.57
N VAL A 47 -12.62 -1.13 4.05
CA VAL A 47 -11.18 -0.83 4.02
C VAL A 47 -10.43 -2.08 3.59
N THR A 48 -9.33 -1.89 2.86
CA THR A 48 -8.38 -2.97 2.53
C THR A 48 -7.27 -3.01 3.58
N PHE A 49 -7.03 -4.20 4.14
CA PHE A 49 -5.95 -4.44 5.09
C PHE A 49 -4.79 -5.16 4.41
N LEU A 50 -3.56 -4.77 4.77
CA LEU A 50 -2.30 -5.34 4.28
C LEU A 50 -1.51 -5.93 5.46
N PRO A 51 -1.76 -7.21 5.81
CA PRO A 51 -1.03 -7.87 6.89
C PRO A 51 0.40 -8.25 6.47
N MET A 52 1.39 -7.75 7.22
CA MET A 52 2.82 -7.88 6.93
C MET A 52 3.32 -9.33 6.87
N ASP A 53 2.69 -10.25 7.60
CA ASP A 53 3.03 -11.69 7.60
C ASP A 53 2.49 -12.46 6.39
N SER A 54 1.58 -11.85 5.62
CA SER A 54 0.86 -12.51 4.52
C SER A 54 1.09 -11.86 3.17
N VAL A 55 1.34 -10.54 3.15
CA VAL A 55 1.61 -9.79 1.93
C VAL A 55 2.93 -10.26 1.33
N LYS A 56 2.88 -10.65 0.05
CA LYS A 56 4.07 -10.99 -0.74
C LYS A 56 4.25 -9.95 -1.83
N GLY A 57 5.29 -9.13 -1.70
CA GLY A 57 5.71 -8.25 -2.79
C GLY A 57 6.18 -9.08 -3.98
N LYS A 58 5.75 -8.69 -5.19
CA LYS A 58 6.40 -9.18 -6.40
C LYS A 58 7.51 -8.19 -6.78
N PRO A 59 8.73 -8.67 -7.02
CA PRO A 59 9.74 -7.81 -7.63
C PRO A 59 9.24 -7.39 -9.02
N TYR A 60 9.41 -6.12 -9.34
CA TYR A 60 9.20 -5.63 -10.69
C TYR A 60 10.48 -5.86 -11.47
N ASP A 61 10.39 -6.68 -12.51
CA ASP A 61 11.46 -6.87 -13.49
C ASP A 61 10.83 -6.60 -14.86
N THR A 62 10.95 -5.36 -15.32
CA THR A 62 10.36 -4.92 -16.59
C THR A 62 11.38 -4.09 -17.35
N PRO A 63 11.38 -4.14 -18.70
CA PRO A 63 12.28 -3.32 -19.51
C PRO A 63 12.18 -1.81 -19.22
N ALA A 64 11.00 -1.35 -18.78
CA ALA A 64 10.76 0.04 -18.42
C ALA A 64 11.65 0.55 -17.28
N LEU A 65 12.11 -0.34 -16.39
CA LEU A 65 13.05 0.03 -15.32
C LEU A 65 14.45 0.39 -15.85
N HIS A 66 14.78 0.00 -17.09
CA HIS A 66 16.06 0.27 -17.73
C HIS A 66 16.03 1.48 -18.68
N GLU A 67 14.89 2.18 -18.78
CA GLU A 67 14.76 3.35 -19.63
C GLU A 67 15.59 4.54 -19.12
N SER A 68 16.02 5.39 -20.05
CA SER A 68 16.69 6.64 -19.72
C SER A 68 15.76 7.50 -18.86
N CYS A 69 16.29 8.03 -17.75
CA CYS A 69 15.57 8.84 -16.74
C CYS A 69 14.82 8.06 -15.64
N VAL A 70 14.91 6.72 -15.57
CA VAL A 70 14.46 5.98 -14.38
C VAL A 70 15.46 6.17 -13.24
N ILE A 71 14.96 6.44 -12.04
CA ILE A 71 15.77 6.66 -10.83
C ILE A 71 15.54 5.48 -9.87
N GLY A 72 16.62 4.91 -9.33
CA GLY A 72 16.56 3.98 -8.18
C GLY A 72 16.34 2.50 -8.50
N THR A 73 16.87 2.00 -9.62
CA THR A 73 17.01 0.55 -9.88
C THR A 73 17.94 -0.13 -8.89
#